data_AF-A0A1G1LJA9-F1
#
_entry.id   AF-A0A1G1LJA9-F1
#
_cell.length_a   1.000
_cell.length_b   1.000
_cell.length_c   1.000
_cell.angle_alpha   90.00
_cell.angle_beta   90.00
_cell.angle_gamma   90.00
#
_symmetry.space_group_name_H-M   'P 1'
#
loop_
_entity.id
_entity.type
_entity.pdbx_description
1 polymer ?
#
loop_
_entity_poly.entity_id
_entity_poly.type
_entity_poly.pdbx_seq_one_letter_code
_entity_poly.pdbx_strand_id
1 'polypeptide(L)'
;MNLSVVVAYAKDNVDKATIGLTLANAALDAGHGLKVVLAGEGVWLAKAGYANEIDNGPPFKPLKELMDGVLKKGGEINVCTPCMKKRKLEEKDIMKNVRFIAGPDVISILDKCDKSLQL
;
A
#
# COMPACT_ATOMS: atom_id res chain seq x y z
N MET A 1 -2.42 17.83 5.97
CA MET A 1 -3.50 16.84 6.14
C MET A 1 -2.88 15.47 6.27
N ASN A 2 -3.50 14.60 7.05
CA ASN A 2 -3.19 13.18 7.13
C ASN A 2 -4.19 12.42 6.25
N LEU A 3 -3.68 11.68 5.27
CA LEU A 3 -4.49 10.92 4.33
C LEU A 3 -4.25 9.43 4.49
N SER A 4 -5.22 8.63 4.07
CA SER A 4 -5.01 7.20 3.87
C SER A 4 -5.43 6.76 2.48
N VAL A 5 -4.72 5.77 1.94
CA VAL A 5 -5.07 5.10 0.69
C VAL A 5 -5.12 3.59 0.95
N VAL A 6 -6.27 2.98 0.71
CA VAL A 6 -6.42 1.53 0.78
C VAL A 6 -6.18 0.95 -0.61
N VAL A 7 -5.22 0.03 -0.71
CA VAL A 7 -4.93 -0.73 -1.93
C VAL A 7 -5.33 -2.18 -1.67
N ALA A 8 -6.43 -2.59 -2.28
CA ALA A 8 -7.02 -3.91 -2.09
C ALA A 8 -6.63 -4.93 -3.18
N TYR A 9 -5.92 -4.47 -4.21
CA TYR A 9 -5.63 -5.21 -5.44
C TYR A 9 -4.12 -5.36 -5.68
N ALA A 10 -3.76 -6.37 -6.46
CA ALA A 10 -2.42 -6.70 -6.91
C ALA A 10 -2.47 -7.17 -8.37
N LYS A 11 -1.95 -8.36 -8.70
CA LYS A 11 -2.02 -8.93 -10.08
C LYS A 11 -3.45 -9.24 -10.53
N ASP A 12 -4.41 -9.35 -9.61
CA ASP A 12 -5.82 -9.53 -9.92
C ASP A 12 -6.46 -8.26 -10.51
N ASN A 13 -5.92 -7.08 -10.24
CA ASN A 13 -6.25 -5.84 -10.93
C ASN A 13 -5.08 -4.84 -10.86
N VAL A 14 -4.19 -4.95 -11.84
CA VAL A 14 -2.96 -4.14 -11.89
C VAL A 14 -3.25 -2.65 -11.98
N ASP A 15 -4.31 -2.25 -12.70
CA ASP A 15 -4.66 -0.84 -12.88
C ASP A 15 -5.02 -0.18 -11.54
N LYS A 16 -5.92 -0.80 -10.76
CA LYS A 16 -6.29 -0.29 -9.43
C LYS A 16 -5.12 -0.25 -8.46
N ALA A 17 -4.26 -1.27 -8.47
CA ALA A 17 -3.05 -1.30 -7.65
C ALA A 17 -2.11 -0.13 -8.00
N THR A 18 -1.90 0.09 -9.30
CA THR A 18 -1.03 1.14 -9.85
C THR A 18 -1.58 2.53 -9.52
N ILE A 19 -2.86 2.77 -9.77
CA ILE A 19 -3.50 4.06 -9.52
C ILE A 19 -3.46 4.41 -8.02
N GLY A 20 -3.73 3.45 -7.14
CA GLY A 20 -3.67 3.68 -5.69
C GLY A 20 -2.29 4.12 -5.21
N LEU A 21 -1.24 3.43 -5.65
CA LEU A 21 0.13 3.79 -5.28
C LEU A 21 0.65 5.05 -6.00
N THR A 22 0.11 5.35 -7.18
CA THR A 22 0.37 6.62 -7.88
C THR A 22 -0.21 7.80 -7.11
N LEU A 23 -1.48 7.70 -6.69
CA LEU A 23 -2.15 8.75 -5.90
C LEU A 23 -1.53 8.90 -4.50
N ALA A 24 -1.08 7.79 -3.91
CA ALA A 24 -0.27 7.81 -2.68
C ALA A 24 0.99 8.67 -2.86
N ASN A 25 1.74 8.46 -3.94
CA ASN A 25 2.93 9.27 -4.23
C ASN A 25 2.58 10.75 -4.47
N ALA A 26 1.51 11.03 -5.21
CA ALA A 26 1.06 12.40 -5.46
C ALA A 26 0.66 13.14 -4.16
N ALA A 27 0.00 12.44 -3.23
CA ALA A 27 -0.33 13.00 -1.92
C ALA A 27 0.92 13.38 -1.11
N LEU A 28 1.94 12.53 -1.13
CA LEU A 28 3.23 12.79 -0.48
C LEU A 28 3.98 13.96 -1.15
N ASP A 29 3.96 14.03 -2.47
CA ASP A 29 4.56 15.15 -3.23
C ASP A 29 3.87 16.49 -2.94
N ALA A 30 2.57 16.45 -2.58
CA ALA A 30 1.80 17.60 -2.11
C ALA A 30 2.04 17.95 -0.62
N GLY A 31 2.97 17.27 0.06
CA GLY A 31 3.31 17.53 1.46
C GLY A 31 2.30 17.01 2.48
N HIS A 32 1.45 16.04 2.10
CA HIS A 32 0.53 15.40 3.05
C HIS A 32 1.18 14.23 3.78
N GLY A 33 0.78 14.01 5.03
CA GLY A 33 1.11 12.77 5.74
C GLY A 33 0.27 11.63 5.15
N LEU A 34 0.86 10.45 4.96
CA LEU A 34 0.18 9.36 4.27
C LEU A 34 0.39 8.00 4.95
N LYS A 35 -0.73 7.28 5.13
CA LYS A 35 -0.75 5.85 5.46
C LYS A 35 -1.36 5.05 4.31
N VAL A 36 -0.55 4.22 3.65
CA VAL A 36 -1.03 3.22 2.70
C VAL A 36 -1.44 1.98 3.47
N VAL A 37 -2.63 1.46 3.22
CA VAL A 37 -3.15 0.22 3.81
C VAL A 37 -3.25 -0.83 2.72
N LEU A 38 -2.43 -1.85 2.80
CA LEU A 38 -2.50 -3.04 1.97
C LEU A 38 -3.47 -4.03 2.61
N ALA A 39 -4.60 -4.24 1.95
CA ALA A 39 -5.64 -5.17 2.34
C ALA A 39 -6.00 -6.08 1.17
N GLY A 40 -6.86 -7.06 1.36
CA GLY A 40 -7.27 -7.94 0.25
C GLY A 40 -6.08 -8.56 -0.46
N GLU A 41 -6.09 -8.60 -1.79
CA GLU A 41 -4.97 -9.07 -2.62
C GLU A 41 -3.77 -8.12 -2.57
N GLY A 42 -3.97 -6.85 -2.22
CA GLY A 42 -2.90 -5.85 -2.08
C GLY A 42 -1.81 -6.24 -1.09
N VAL A 43 -2.06 -7.15 -0.14
CA VAL A 43 -1.00 -7.67 0.75
C VAL A 43 0.11 -8.41 0.01
N TRP A 44 -0.14 -8.94 -1.18
CA TRP A 44 0.91 -9.54 -2.00
C TRP A 44 1.98 -8.53 -2.40
N LEU A 45 1.63 -7.25 -2.56
CA LEU A 45 2.59 -6.20 -2.91
C LEU A 45 3.69 -6.05 -1.85
N ALA A 46 3.39 -6.39 -0.59
CA ALA A 46 4.37 -6.37 0.49
C ALA A 46 5.29 -7.61 0.52
N LYS A 47 4.95 -8.69 -0.21
CA LYS A 47 5.82 -9.88 -0.30
C LYS A 47 7.10 -9.51 -1.05
N ALA A 48 8.26 -9.86 -0.49
CA ALA A 48 9.55 -9.59 -1.10
C ALA A 48 9.61 -10.13 -2.54
N GLY A 49 9.97 -9.25 -3.48
CA GLY A 49 10.08 -9.58 -4.91
C GLY A 49 8.78 -9.53 -5.71
N TYR A 50 7.60 -9.62 -5.08
CA TYR A 50 6.33 -9.74 -5.80
C TYR A 50 6.00 -8.47 -6.62
N ALA A 51 6.16 -7.29 -6.04
CA ALA A 51 5.92 -6.02 -6.72
C ALA A 51 6.91 -5.71 -7.85
N ASN A 52 8.06 -6.41 -7.90
CA ASN A 52 9.05 -6.25 -8.97
C ASN A 52 8.54 -6.77 -10.32
N GLU A 53 7.56 -7.68 -10.28
CA GLU A 53 7.01 -8.34 -11.48
C GLU A 53 5.81 -7.60 -12.07
N ILE A 54 5.48 -6.39 -11.57
CA ILE A 54 4.27 -5.67 -11.96
C ILE A 54 4.64 -4.30 -12.52
N ASP A 55 4.36 -4.15 -13.81
CA ASP A 55 4.49 -2.89 -14.56
C ASP A 55 3.21 -2.70 -15.39
N ASN A 56 2.53 -1.56 -15.20
CA ASN A 56 1.31 -1.20 -15.92
C ASN A 56 1.61 -0.38 -17.20
N GLY A 57 2.88 -0.14 -17.51
CA GLY A 57 3.34 0.60 -18.67
C GLY A 57 3.11 2.11 -18.59
N PRO A 58 3.62 2.87 -19.59
CA PRO A 58 3.50 4.33 -19.62
C PRO A 58 2.04 4.80 -19.66
N PRO A 59 1.70 5.91 -18.96
CA PRO A 59 2.60 6.85 -18.29
C PRO A 59 2.92 6.49 -16.81
N PHE A 60 2.51 5.31 -16.33
CA PHE A 60 2.71 4.92 -14.94
C PHE A 60 4.13 4.40 -14.69
N LYS A 61 4.57 4.48 -13.43
CA LYS A 61 5.80 3.84 -12.98
C LYS A 61 5.54 2.39 -12.56
N PRO A 62 6.55 1.51 -12.62
CA PRO A 62 6.45 0.16 -12.07
C PRO A 62 6.04 0.17 -10.58
N LEU A 63 5.29 -0.86 -10.15
CA LEU A 63 4.75 -0.95 -8.79
C LEU A 63 5.83 -0.87 -7.72
N LYS A 64 6.97 -1.53 -7.95
CA LYS A 64 8.11 -1.47 -7.04
C LYS A 64 8.61 -0.04 -6.82
N GLU A 65 8.70 0.76 -7.89
CA GLU A 65 9.13 2.15 -7.77
C GLU A 65 8.10 3.01 -7.03
N LEU A 66 6.81 2.75 -7.24
CA LEU A 66 5.75 3.45 -6.51
C LEU A 66 5.78 3.12 -5.01
N MET A 67 5.96 1.84 -4.64
CA MET A 67 6.09 1.43 -3.24
C MET A 67 7.35 2.01 -2.58
N ASP A 68 8.48 1.97 -3.27
CA ASP A 68 9.72 2.60 -2.78
C ASP A 68 9.55 4.11 -2.63
N GLY A 69 8.84 4.75 -3.56
CA GLY A 69 8.51 6.17 -3.52
C GLY A 69 7.73 6.55 -2.26
N VAL A 70 6.74 5.74 -1.87
CA VAL A 70 5.99 5.95 -0.62
C VAL A 70 6.93 5.97 0.58
N LEU A 71 7.78 4.95 0.72
CA LEU A 71 8.69 4.84 1.87
C LEU A 71 9.75 5.96 1.88
N LYS A 72 10.35 6.26 0.72
CA LYS A 72 11.39 7.30 0.59
C LYS A 72 10.87 8.69 0.92
N LYS A 73 9.60 8.97 0.62
CA LYS A 73 8.95 10.26 0.90
C LYS A 73 8.34 10.35 2.30
N GLY A 74 8.58 9.35 3.15
CA GLY A 74 8.11 9.34 4.55
C GLY A 74 6.67 8.84 4.74
N GLY A 75 6.06 8.24 3.72
CA GLY A 75 4.78 7.54 3.85
C GLY A 75 4.94 6.20 4.55
N GLU A 76 3.89 5.76 5.24
CA GLU A 76 3.86 4.47 5.93
C GLU A 76 3.11 3.42 5.12
N ILE A 77 3.68 2.24 4.95
CA ILE A 77 2.99 1.06 4.39
C ILE A 77 2.52 0.16 5.54
N ASN A 78 1.22 -0.11 5.60
CA ASN A 78 0.57 -0.91 6.64
C ASN A 78 -0.04 -2.16 6.00
N VAL A 79 0.31 -3.34 6.50
CA VAL A 79 -0.09 -4.65 5.93
C VAL A 79 -1.13 -5.30 6.83
N CYS A 80 -2.29 -5.62 6.26
CA CYS A 80 -3.38 -6.33 6.95
C CYS A 80 -2.96 -7.77 7.32
N THR A 81 -2.67 -8.01 8.60
CA THR A 81 -2.23 -9.31 9.13
C THR A 81 -3.25 -10.45 8.88
N PRO A 82 -4.57 -10.27 9.07
CA PRO A 82 -5.54 -11.31 8.72
C PRO A 82 -5.56 -11.61 7.21
N CYS A 83 -5.41 -10.58 6.37
CA CYS A 83 -5.44 -10.71 4.91
C CYS A 83 -4.23 -11.48 4.38
N MET A 84 -3.04 -11.25 4.93
CA MET A 84 -1.82 -11.99 4.55
C MET A 84 -1.89 -13.45 5.04
N LYS A 85 -2.37 -13.70 6.26
CA LYS A 85 -2.51 -15.06 6.82
C LYS A 85 -3.50 -15.89 6.01
N LYS A 86 -4.62 -15.32 5.57
CA LYS A 86 -5.57 -15.97 4.65
C LYS A 86 -4.90 -16.43 3.35
N ARG A 87 -3.86 -15.71 2.91
CA ARG A 87 -3.07 -16.01 1.69
C ARG A 87 -1.82 -16.84 1.97
N LYS A 88 -1.66 -17.38 3.19
CA LYS A 88 -0.53 -18.19 3.61
C LYS A 88 0.82 -17.47 3.49
N LEU A 89 0.81 -16.15 3.68
CA LEU A 89 2.02 -15.34 3.82
C LEU A 89 2.37 -15.22 5.30
N GLU A 90 3.67 -15.29 5.60
CA GLU A 90 4.23 -15.12 6.93
C GLU A 90 5.04 -13.82 6.98
N GLU A 91 5.27 -13.27 8.18
CA GLU A 91 6.02 -12.01 8.34
C GLU A 91 7.42 -12.06 7.72
N LYS A 92 8.05 -13.25 7.69
CA LYS A 92 9.36 -13.47 7.07
C LYS A 92 9.35 -13.29 5.55
N ASP A 93 8.19 -13.41 4.91
CA ASP A 93 8.03 -13.26 3.46
C ASP A 93 7.85 -11.78 3.07
N ILE A 94 7.63 -10.91 4.04
CA ILE A 94 7.24 -9.51 3.85
C ILE A 94 8.47 -8.61 3.87
N MET A 95 8.47 -7.59 3.02
CA MET A 95 9.52 -6.57 2.97
C MET A 95 9.66 -5.83 4.30
N LYS A 96 10.88 -5.31 4.57
CA LYS A 96 11.15 -4.48 5.74
C LYS A 96 10.46 -3.11 5.64
N ASN A 97 10.44 -2.38 6.75
CA ASN A 97 9.90 -1.02 6.86
C ASN A 97 8.39 -0.91 6.60
N VAL A 98 7.65 -1.97 6.92
CA VAL A 98 6.19 -1.97 6.94
C VAL A 98 5.68 -2.14 8.36
N ARG A 99 4.43 -1.78 8.60
CA ARG A 99 3.74 -2.04 9.87
C ARG A 99 2.67 -3.12 9.68
N PHE A 100 2.69 -4.15 10.52
CA PHE A 100 1.61 -5.14 10.56
C PHE A 100 0.43 -4.57 11.34
N ILE A 101 -0.77 -4.65 10.77
CA ILE A 101 -1.98 -4.05 11.33
C ILE A 101 -3.17 -5.02 11.25
N ALA A 102 -4.16 -4.80 12.11
CA ALA A 102 -5.43 -5.52 12.11
C ALA A 102 -6.62 -4.55 11.99
N GLY A 103 -7.85 -5.09 12.06
CA GLY A 103 -9.08 -4.31 11.95
C GLY A 103 -9.13 -3.06 12.85
N PRO A 104 -8.84 -3.17 14.16
CA PRO A 104 -8.85 -2.01 15.07
C PRO A 104 -7.86 -0.92 14.66
N ASP A 105 -6.69 -1.28 14.14
CA ASP A 105 -5.69 -0.32 13.68
C ASP A 105 -6.18 0.47 12.46
N VAL A 106 -6.95 -0.17 11.55
CA VAL A 106 -7.55 0.51 10.39
C VAL A 106 -8.53 1.58 10.87
N ILE A 107 -9.36 1.27 11.87
CA ILE A 107 -10.27 2.27 12.48
C ILE A 107 -9.46 3.41 13.09
N SER A 108 -8.38 3.11 13.84
CA SER A 108 -7.51 4.15 14.40
C SER A 108 -6.82 5.02 13.33
N ILE A 109 -6.51 4.44 12.15
CA ILE A 109 -6.00 5.21 11.01
C ILE A 109 -7.09 6.16 10.51
N LEU A 110 -8.31 5.68 10.32
CA LEU A 110 -9.42 6.51 9.85
C LEU A 110 -9.73 7.65 10.81
N ASP A 111 -9.73 7.40 12.13
CA ASP A 111 -9.95 8.43 13.15
C ASP A 111 -8.91 9.56 13.12
N LYS A 112 -7.72 9.28 12.58
CA LYS A 112 -6.58 10.22 12.51
C LYS A 112 -6.37 10.82 11.11
N CYS A 113 -7.11 10.35 10.12
CA CYS A 113 -7.03 10.82 8.75
C CYS A 113 -8.13 11.83 8.47
N ASP A 114 -7.79 12.91 7.77
CA ASP A 114 -8.75 13.90 7.31
C ASP A 114 -9.65 13.31 6.19
N LYS A 115 -9.06 12.48 5.34
CA LYS A 115 -9.73 11.80 4.22
C LYS A 115 -9.08 10.45 3.93
N SER A 116 -9.88 9.53 3.40
CA SER A 116 -9.42 8.23 2.93
C SER A 116 -9.87 7.98 1.49
N LEU A 117 -9.01 7.35 0.69
CA LEU A 117 -9.33 6.87 -0.65
C LEU A 117 -9.28 5.34 -0.64
N GLN A 118 -10.33 4.70 -1.18
CA GLN A 118 -10.38 3.26 -1.39
C GLN A 118 -10.57 2.99 -2.88
N LEU A 119 -9.67 2.21 -3.47
CA LEU A 119 -9.72 1.79 -4.88
C LEU A 119 -9.95 0.29 -4.98
#